data_AF-A0A7S0SXN4-F1
#
_entry.id   AF-A0A7S0SXN4-F1
#
_cell.length_a   1.000
_cell.length_b   1.000
_cell.length_c   1.000
_cell.angle_alpha   90.00
_cell.angle_beta   90.00
_cell.angle_gamma   90.00
#
_symmetry.space_group_name_H-M   'P 1'
#
loop_
_entity.id
_entity.type
_entity.pdbx_description
1 polymer ?
#
loop_
_entity_poly.entity_id
_entity_poly.type
_entity_poly.pdbx_seq_one_letter_code
_entity_poly.pdbx_strand_id
1 'polypeptide(L)'
;MIFSLILILLSLSIVYSTNAIGKIKVNPLNHLFLDEYNRTITFHGVNAVYKIAPWHPNVDGFDSDNSLSDIDAKNLKSWGFNIVRLGVMWPGVEPERNVYNDTYLDQIEIIVNNLQNENIYVILDFHQDLLHRKYCGEGVPDYVYDLCHQQAIDSNAQTFPNPAVQDIYPVDDNNDPELESCLSVNFAKYYLSDEVSKAFQCLYDNTDSLWDSLAGYWVQIANRFKSYPYVLGYELMNEPWAG
;
A
#
# COMPACT_ATOMS: atom_id res chain seq x y z
N MET A 1 -71.53 16.97 35.16
CA MET A 1 -70.09 17.04 35.42
C MET A 1 -69.41 15.86 34.73
N ILE A 2 -68.91 16.08 33.52
CA ILE A 2 -68.17 15.07 32.74
C ILE A 2 -66.70 15.45 32.86
N PHE A 3 -65.90 14.58 33.46
CA PHE A 3 -64.44 14.71 33.52
C PHE A 3 -63.86 14.26 32.17
N SER A 4 -63.27 15.18 31.41
CA SER A 4 -62.42 14.85 30.27
C SER A 4 -60.97 14.68 30.75
N LEU A 5 -60.47 13.46 30.67
CA LEU A 5 -59.07 13.10 30.87
C LEU A 5 -58.30 13.42 29.57
N ILE A 6 -57.36 14.36 29.61
CA ILE A 6 -56.44 14.62 28.50
C ILE A 6 -55.23 13.70 28.68
N LEU A 7 -55.08 12.72 27.78
CA LEU A 7 -53.92 11.85 27.72
C LEU A 7 -52.84 12.54 26.88
N ILE A 8 -51.77 13.03 27.51
CA ILE A 8 -50.60 13.58 26.82
C ILE A 8 -49.69 12.41 26.42
N LEU A 9 -49.73 12.04 25.14
CA LEU A 9 -48.77 11.13 24.52
C LEU A 9 -47.45 11.88 24.27
N LEU A 10 -46.49 11.72 25.17
CA LEU A 10 -45.09 12.11 24.93
C LEU A 10 -44.47 11.07 23.99
N SER A 11 -44.38 11.40 22.71
CA SER A 11 -43.54 10.67 21.77
C SER A 11 -42.07 10.93 22.10
N LEU A 12 -41.39 9.98 22.75
CA LEU A 12 -39.93 9.96 22.79
C LEU A 12 -39.41 9.64 21.38
N SER A 13 -39.10 10.68 20.62
CA SER A 13 -38.25 10.56 19.45
C SER A 13 -36.84 10.21 19.92
N ILE A 14 -36.49 8.93 19.91
CA ILE A 14 -35.09 8.51 20.04
C ILE A 14 -34.39 8.98 18.76
N VAL A 15 -33.73 10.12 18.85
CA VAL A 15 -32.79 10.56 17.81
C VAL A 15 -31.61 9.61 17.91
N TYR A 16 -31.57 8.60 17.04
CA TYR A 16 -30.33 7.87 16.78
C TYR A 16 -29.36 8.86 16.15
N SER A 17 -28.51 9.46 16.98
CA SER A 17 -27.29 10.07 16.49
C SER A 17 -26.45 8.92 15.94
N THR A 18 -26.47 8.73 14.62
CA THR A 18 -25.37 8.06 13.95
C THR A 18 -24.18 8.97 14.14
N ASN A 19 -23.45 8.81 15.25
CA ASN A 19 -22.19 9.49 15.41
C ASN A 19 -21.35 9.11 14.20
N ALA A 20 -21.05 10.10 13.34
CA ALA A 20 -20.09 9.89 12.29
C ALA A 20 -18.81 9.38 12.94
N ILE A 21 -18.32 8.22 12.49
CA ILE A 21 -17.07 7.65 12.97
C ILE A 21 -16.00 8.72 12.77
N GLY A 22 -15.40 9.18 13.86
CA GLY A 22 -14.38 10.21 13.80
C GLY A 22 -13.06 9.62 13.35
N LYS A 23 -12.25 10.41 12.64
CA LYS A 23 -10.89 10.01 12.28
C LYS A 23 -10.07 9.74 13.54
N ILE A 24 -9.21 8.73 13.47
CA ILE A 24 -8.18 8.49 14.49
C ILE A 24 -7.29 9.71 14.62
N LYS A 25 -6.99 10.08 15.87
CA LYS A 25 -6.11 11.20 16.22
C LYS A 25 -4.86 10.67 16.90
N VAL A 26 -3.74 11.35 16.71
CA VAL A 26 -2.53 11.11 17.51
C VAL A 26 -2.53 12.12 18.64
N ASN A 27 -2.47 11.65 19.89
CA ASN A 27 -2.29 12.52 21.03
C ASN A 27 -0.88 13.13 21.01
N PRO A 28 -0.71 14.47 20.97
CA PRO A 28 0.60 15.08 20.81
C PRO A 28 1.51 14.93 22.05
N LEU A 29 0.98 14.56 23.21
CA LEU A 29 1.74 14.44 24.45
C LEU A 29 2.32 13.04 24.68
N ASN A 30 1.60 12.00 24.27
CA ASN A 30 1.99 10.61 24.51
C ASN A 30 2.02 9.75 23.24
N HIS A 31 1.73 10.35 22.08
CA HIS A 31 1.76 9.72 20.76
C HIS A 31 0.84 8.50 20.60
N LEU A 32 -0.15 8.34 21.47
CA LEU A 32 -1.15 7.28 21.36
C LEU A 32 -2.22 7.62 20.32
N PHE A 33 -2.68 6.60 19.60
CA PHE A 33 -3.84 6.70 18.72
C PHE A 33 -5.12 6.72 19.53
N LEU A 34 -5.95 7.74 19.29
CA LEU A 34 -7.23 7.98 19.96
C LEU A 34 -8.37 7.93 18.96
N ASP A 35 -9.46 7.29 19.33
CA ASP A 35 -10.72 7.33 18.56
C ASP A 35 -11.56 8.58 18.87
N GLU A 36 -12.75 8.65 18.29
CA GLU A 36 -13.69 9.75 18.49
C GLU A 36 -14.20 9.89 19.93
N TYR A 37 -14.01 8.87 20.77
CA TYR A 37 -14.37 8.82 22.18
C TYR A 37 -13.17 9.06 23.12
N ASN A 38 -12.00 9.42 22.58
CA ASN A 38 -10.72 9.56 23.29
C ASN A 38 -10.25 8.26 23.98
N ARG A 39 -10.65 7.09 23.47
CA ARG A 39 -10.10 5.81 23.92
C ARG A 39 -8.81 5.56 23.15
N THR A 40 -7.80 5.03 23.83
CA THR A 40 -6.60 4.53 23.15
C THR A 40 -6.95 3.29 22.35
N ILE A 41 -6.58 3.28 21.07
CA ILE A 41 -6.68 2.10 20.20
C ILE A 41 -5.29 1.47 20.06
N THR A 42 -5.26 0.16 20.19
CA THR A 42 -4.13 -0.67 19.79
C THR A 42 -4.46 -1.38 18.48
N PHE A 43 -3.58 -1.26 17.49
CA PHE A 43 -3.75 -1.89 16.19
C PHE A 43 -2.99 -3.22 16.13
N HIS A 44 -3.70 -4.30 15.81
CA HIS A 44 -3.12 -5.62 15.52
C HIS A 44 -3.68 -6.10 14.19
N GLY A 45 -2.79 -6.54 13.30
CA GLY A 45 -3.16 -6.78 11.92
C GLY A 45 -2.13 -7.58 11.14
N VAL A 46 -2.33 -7.58 9.83
CA VAL A 46 -1.53 -8.31 8.85
C VAL A 46 -1.09 -7.40 7.70
N ASN A 47 -0.10 -7.86 6.93
CA ASN A 47 0.24 -7.27 5.63
C ASN A 47 -0.52 -8.02 4.54
N ALA A 48 -1.02 -7.29 3.55
CA ALA A 48 -1.55 -7.83 2.32
C ALA A 48 -0.93 -7.06 1.15
N VAL A 49 0.11 -7.63 0.55
CA VAL A 49 0.90 -6.99 -0.50
C VAL A 49 1.01 -7.96 -1.66
N TYR A 50 0.50 -7.59 -2.83
CA TYR A 50 0.58 -8.40 -4.03
C TYR A 50 1.60 -7.78 -4.99
N LYS A 51 2.74 -8.45 -5.14
CA LYS A 51 3.97 -7.87 -5.70
C LYS A 51 4.12 -8.07 -7.21
N ILE A 52 3.33 -8.97 -7.79
CA ILE A 52 3.33 -9.29 -9.22
C ILE A 52 2.06 -8.75 -9.86
N ALA A 53 2.10 -8.45 -11.17
CA ALA A 53 0.92 -8.04 -11.92
C ALA A 53 -0.24 -9.06 -11.71
N PRO A 54 -1.48 -8.59 -11.46
CA PRO A 54 -1.99 -7.22 -11.57
C PRO A 54 -1.82 -6.32 -10.32
N TRP A 55 -0.92 -6.67 -9.40
CA TRP A 55 -0.52 -5.87 -8.23
C TRP A 55 -1.61 -5.58 -7.20
N HIS A 56 -2.64 -6.40 -7.16
CA HIS A 56 -3.63 -6.40 -6.09
C HIS A 56 -4.06 -7.85 -5.77
N PRO A 57 -4.43 -8.14 -4.51
CA PRO A 57 -5.07 -9.41 -4.17
C PRO A 57 -6.35 -9.66 -4.97
N ASN A 58 -6.70 -10.93 -5.16
CA ASN A 58 -8.00 -11.31 -5.70
C ASN A 58 -9.13 -10.83 -4.76
N VAL A 59 -10.15 -10.19 -5.32
CA VAL A 59 -11.30 -9.65 -4.58
C VAL A 59 -12.48 -10.62 -4.51
N ASP A 60 -12.41 -11.74 -5.25
CA ASP A 60 -13.46 -12.74 -5.34
C ASP A 60 -13.06 -14.04 -4.64
N GLY A 61 -13.95 -14.53 -3.76
CA GLY A 61 -13.74 -15.80 -3.06
C GLY A 61 -12.65 -15.75 -2.00
N PHE A 62 -12.25 -16.92 -1.49
CA PHE A 62 -11.22 -17.05 -0.46
C PHE A 62 -10.08 -17.92 -0.99
N ASP A 63 -8.87 -17.41 -0.88
CA ASP A 63 -7.60 -18.07 -1.13
C ASP A 63 -6.60 -17.61 -0.07
N SER A 64 -5.94 -18.54 0.62
CA SER A 64 -5.08 -18.18 1.75
C SER A 64 -3.87 -17.33 1.38
N ASP A 65 -3.49 -17.32 0.11
CA ASP A 65 -2.22 -16.77 -0.35
C ASP A 65 -2.44 -15.49 -1.17
N ASN A 66 -3.55 -15.41 -1.91
CA ASN A 66 -3.72 -14.39 -2.95
C ASN A 66 -4.98 -13.54 -2.82
N SER A 67 -5.92 -13.81 -1.91
CA SER A 67 -7.16 -13.01 -1.82
C SER A 67 -7.17 -11.98 -0.70
N LEU A 68 -7.96 -10.92 -0.92
CA LEU A 68 -8.43 -10.00 0.11
C LEU A 68 -9.85 -9.52 -0.23
N SER A 69 -10.78 -10.48 -0.22
CA SER A 69 -12.20 -10.33 -0.51
C SER A 69 -13.02 -9.89 0.72
N ASP A 70 -14.35 -9.83 0.56
CA ASP A 70 -15.28 -9.66 1.68
C ASP A 70 -15.27 -10.86 2.65
N ILE A 71 -14.97 -12.08 2.15
CA ILE A 71 -14.83 -13.28 2.98
C ILE A 71 -13.56 -13.16 3.85
N ASP A 72 -12.45 -12.71 3.27
CA ASP A 72 -11.20 -12.46 3.98
C ASP A 72 -11.38 -11.42 5.08
N ALA A 73 -12.06 -10.30 4.78
CA ALA A 73 -12.35 -9.26 5.75
C ALA A 73 -13.15 -9.79 6.96
N LYS A 74 -14.18 -10.61 6.71
CA LYS A 74 -14.98 -11.27 7.77
C LYS A 74 -14.13 -12.23 8.60
N ASN A 75 -13.23 -12.98 7.96
CA ASN A 75 -12.31 -13.88 8.63
C ASN A 75 -11.35 -13.12 9.55
N LEU A 76 -10.67 -12.10 9.03
CA LEU A 76 -9.77 -11.22 9.80
C LEU A 76 -10.49 -10.62 11.02
N LYS A 77 -11.72 -10.14 10.83
CA LYS A 77 -12.55 -9.63 11.92
C LYS A 77 -12.85 -10.68 12.97
N SER A 78 -13.22 -11.89 12.56
CA SER A 78 -13.52 -13.01 13.47
C SER A 78 -12.30 -13.43 14.30
N TRP A 79 -11.09 -13.24 13.76
CA TRP A 79 -9.82 -13.51 14.44
C TRP A 79 -9.36 -12.37 15.35
N GLY A 80 -10.08 -11.24 15.34
CA GLY A 80 -9.80 -10.10 16.20
C GLY A 80 -8.82 -9.09 15.64
N PHE A 81 -8.44 -9.19 14.36
CA PHE A 81 -7.64 -8.15 13.70
C PHE A 81 -8.48 -6.89 13.46
N ASN A 82 -7.81 -5.74 13.49
CA ASN A 82 -8.45 -4.43 13.31
C ASN A 82 -7.68 -3.51 12.36
N ILE A 83 -6.60 -3.97 11.74
CA ILE A 83 -5.88 -3.22 10.71
C ILE A 83 -5.31 -4.16 9.64
N VAL A 84 -5.17 -3.65 8.41
CA VAL A 84 -4.38 -4.26 7.34
C VAL A 84 -3.41 -3.21 6.79
N ARG A 85 -2.16 -3.60 6.60
CA ARG A 85 -1.19 -2.85 5.79
C ARG A 85 -1.32 -3.35 4.35
N LEU A 86 -1.95 -2.54 3.50
CA LEU A 86 -2.30 -2.89 2.12
C LEU A 86 -1.29 -2.27 1.16
N GLY A 87 -0.57 -3.12 0.44
CA GLY A 87 0.33 -2.69 -0.62
C GLY A 87 -0.45 -2.09 -1.78
N VAL A 88 -0.06 -0.88 -2.18
CA VAL A 88 -0.52 -0.22 -3.40
C VAL A 88 0.75 0.01 -4.23
N MET A 89 0.91 -0.76 -5.29
CA MET A 89 2.16 -0.74 -6.07
C MET A 89 2.15 0.45 -7.03
N TRP A 90 3.28 1.17 -7.13
CA TRP A 90 3.41 2.28 -8.07
C TRP A 90 3.11 1.89 -9.53
N PRO A 91 3.61 0.77 -10.11
CA PRO A 91 3.24 0.37 -11.47
C PRO A 91 1.75 0.08 -11.65
N GLY A 92 1.03 -0.26 -10.57
CA GLY A 92 -0.42 -0.39 -10.61
C GLY A 92 -1.12 0.95 -10.78
N VAL A 93 -0.66 1.99 -10.07
CA VAL A 93 -1.29 3.33 -10.07
C VAL A 93 -0.86 4.19 -11.25
N GLU A 94 0.43 4.17 -11.61
CA GLU A 94 1.03 4.98 -12.67
C GLU A 94 1.96 4.09 -13.53
N PRO A 95 1.40 3.23 -14.40
CA PRO A 95 2.19 2.32 -15.24
C PRO A 95 3.11 3.07 -16.23
N GLU A 96 2.66 4.21 -16.75
CA GLU A 96 3.47 5.11 -17.57
C GLU A 96 3.46 6.50 -16.94
N ARG A 97 4.54 7.27 -17.13
CA ARG A 97 4.70 8.58 -16.48
C ARG A 97 3.52 9.51 -16.80
N ASN A 98 2.86 10.02 -15.76
CA ASN A 98 1.64 10.84 -15.78
C ASN A 98 0.40 10.17 -16.39
N VAL A 99 0.41 8.84 -16.57
CA VAL A 99 -0.75 8.06 -17.02
C VAL A 99 -1.23 7.20 -15.85
N TYR A 100 -2.34 7.60 -15.25
CA TYR A 100 -2.89 6.94 -14.07
C TYR A 100 -3.93 5.89 -14.42
N ASN A 101 -3.87 4.75 -13.75
CA ASN A 101 -4.76 3.61 -13.97
C ASN A 101 -5.90 3.59 -12.95
N ASP A 102 -7.02 4.23 -13.31
CA ASP A 102 -8.21 4.25 -12.45
C ASP A 102 -8.81 2.85 -12.23
N THR A 103 -8.68 1.93 -13.19
CA THR A 103 -9.19 0.56 -13.03
C THR A 103 -8.43 -0.21 -11.96
N TYR A 104 -7.13 0.02 -11.79
CA TYR A 104 -6.37 -0.51 -10.66
C TYR A 104 -6.84 0.10 -9.34
N LEU A 105 -7.02 1.42 -9.30
CA LEU A 105 -7.51 2.12 -8.10
C LEU A 105 -8.92 1.65 -7.70
N ASP A 106 -9.78 1.28 -8.67
CA ASP A 106 -11.09 0.69 -8.41
C ASP A 106 -10.97 -0.66 -7.67
N GLN A 107 -9.99 -1.50 -8.02
CA GLN A 107 -9.73 -2.77 -7.32
C GLN A 107 -9.26 -2.53 -5.89
N ILE A 108 -8.35 -1.58 -5.69
CA ILE A 108 -7.91 -1.18 -4.33
C ILE A 108 -9.08 -0.63 -3.52
N GLU A 109 -9.97 0.16 -4.13
CA GLU A 109 -11.16 0.69 -3.48
C GLU A 109 -12.15 -0.41 -3.06
N ILE A 110 -12.32 -1.47 -3.85
CA ILE A 110 -13.11 -2.65 -3.46
C ILE A 110 -12.53 -3.28 -2.18
N ILE A 111 -11.22 -3.51 -2.15
CA ILE A 111 -10.52 -4.09 -0.99
C ILE A 111 -10.70 -3.22 0.25
N VAL A 112 -10.47 -1.90 0.14
CA VAL A 112 -10.63 -0.95 1.24
C VAL A 112 -12.07 -0.94 1.75
N ASN A 113 -13.07 -1.02 0.86
CA ASN A 113 -14.47 -1.11 1.25
C ASN A 113 -14.80 -2.40 1.98
N ASN A 114 -14.28 -3.55 1.52
CA ASN A 114 -14.46 -4.83 2.19
C ASN A 114 -13.94 -4.79 3.64
N LEU A 115 -12.74 -4.23 3.85
CA LEU A 115 -12.13 -4.08 5.18
C LEU A 115 -12.91 -3.09 6.06
N GLN A 116 -13.30 -1.94 5.50
CA GLN A 116 -14.09 -0.92 6.20
C GLN A 116 -15.43 -1.47 6.69
N ASN A 117 -16.12 -2.28 5.88
CA ASN A 117 -17.41 -2.88 6.25
C ASN A 117 -17.31 -3.77 7.51
N GLU A 118 -16.12 -4.30 7.79
CA GLU A 118 -15.83 -5.12 8.97
C GLU A 118 -15.15 -4.32 10.10
N ASN A 119 -15.07 -3.00 9.96
CA ASN A 119 -14.40 -2.06 10.87
C ASN A 119 -12.90 -2.33 11.01
N ILE A 120 -12.23 -2.71 9.91
CA ILE A 120 -10.79 -2.92 9.84
C ILE A 120 -10.16 -1.69 9.18
N TYR A 121 -9.18 -1.09 9.87
CA TYR A 121 -8.43 0.05 9.36
C TYR A 121 -7.44 -0.38 8.26
N VAL A 122 -7.03 0.56 7.43
CA VAL A 122 -6.07 0.33 6.35
C VAL A 122 -4.93 1.35 6.43
N ILE A 123 -3.70 0.87 6.36
CA ILE A 123 -2.53 1.68 5.98
C ILE A 123 -2.26 1.37 4.51
N LEU A 124 -2.25 2.40 3.67
CA LEU A 124 -1.90 2.27 2.27
C LEU A 124 -0.39 2.44 2.13
N ASP A 125 0.27 1.41 1.60
CA ASP A 125 1.71 1.27 1.59
C ASP A 125 2.25 1.32 0.16
N PHE A 126 3.13 2.29 -0.12
CA PHE A 126 3.96 2.20 -1.31
C PHE A 126 5.04 1.13 -1.08
N HIS A 127 4.69 -0.09 -1.47
CA HIS A 127 5.59 -1.22 -1.29
C HIS A 127 6.64 -1.27 -2.39
N GLN A 128 7.87 -1.56 -1.98
CA GLN A 128 8.99 -1.87 -2.87
C GLN A 128 9.94 -2.81 -2.15
N ASP A 129 10.55 -3.71 -2.91
CA ASP A 129 11.81 -4.36 -2.54
C ASP A 129 12.76 -4.26 -3.72
N LEU A 130 13.99 -3.79 -3.48
CA LEU A 130 15.01 -3.62 -4.53
C LEU A 130 14.56 -2.73 -5.70
N LEU A 131 13.53 -1.90 -5.50
CA LEU A 131 12.86 -1.03 -6.48
C LEU A 131 12.19 -1.72 -7.68
N HIS A 132 12.76 -2.74 -8.32
CA HIS A 132 12.31 -3.16 -9.65
C HIS A 132 12.49 -4.65 -9.98
N ARG A 133 11.66 -5.16 -10.89
CA ARG A 133 11.68 -6.56 -11.38
C ARG A 133 13.01 -6.98 -11.98
N LYS A 134 13.67 -6.05 -12.66
CA LYS A 134 15.02 -6.21 -13.25
C LYS A 134 16.12 -6.40 -12.20
N TYR A 135 15.83 -6.10 -10.94
CA TYR A 135 16.70 -6.32 -9.78
C TYR A 135 16.22 -7.47 -8.89
N CYS A 136 15.40 -8.39 -9.43
CA CYS A 136 14.78 -9.46 -8.65
C CYS A 136 13.84 -8.95 -7.53
N GLY A 137 13.27 -7.75 -7.66
CA GLY A 137 12.31 -7.20 -6.72
C GLY A 137 11.10 -6.55 -7.39
N GLU A 138 10.56 -5.50 -6.79
CA GLU A 138 9.36 -4.80 -7.22
C GLU A 138 9.28 -3.40 -6.61
N GLY A 139 8.42 -2.53 -7.15
CA GLY A 139 8.14 -1.26 -6.51
C GLY A 139 7.82 -0.16 -7.49
N VAL A 140 8.80 0.27 -8.28
CA VAL A 140 8.69 1.37 -9.25
C VAL A 140 8.22 0.83 -10.63
N PRO A 141 7.61 1.68 -11.47
CA PRO A 141 7.29 1.32 -12.86
C PRO A 141 8.53 1.32 -13.77
N ASP A 142 8.41 0.67 -14.93
CA ASP A 142 9.50 0.49 -15.90
C ASP A 142 10.18 1.80 -16.29
N TYR A 143 9.43 2.89 -16.46
CA TYR A 143 10.00 4.19 -16.85
C TYR A 143 10.94 4.79 -15.79
N VAL A 144 10.76 4.44 -14.51
CA VAL A 144 11.66 4.86 -13.42
C VAL A 144 12.92 4.00 -13.47
N TYR A 145 12.76 2.69 -13.67
CA TYR A 145 13.89 1.78 -13.85
C TYR A 145 14.74 2.19 -15.05
N ASP A 146 14.16 2.39 -16.23
CA ASP A 146 14.90 2.72 -17.46
C ASP A 146 15.75 3.98 -17.30
N LEU A 147 15.17 5.02 -16.68
CA LEU A 147 15.86 6.27 -16.36
C LEU A 147 17.04 6.03 -15.41
N CYS A 148 16.81 5.33 -14.30
CA CYS A 148 17.84 5.12 -13.28
C CYS A 148 18.90 4.11 -13.70
N HIS A 149 18.54 3.11 -14.52
CA HIS A 149 19.46 2.18 -15.15
C HIS A 149 20.44 2.91 -16.08
N GLN A 150 19.94 3.84 -16.91
CA GLN A 150 20.80 4.65 -17.76
C GLN A 150 21.76 5.52 -16.93
N GLN A 151 21.29 6.12 -15.83
CA GLN A 151 22.17 6.88 -14.92
C GLN A 151 23.22 5.99 -14.25
N ALA A 152 22.87 4.76 -13.90
CA ALA A 152 23.82 3.80 -13.34
C ALA A 152 24.92 3.46 -14.36
N ILE A 153 24.55 3.20 -15.62
CA ILE A 153 25.50 2.99 -16.74
C ILE A 153 26.43 4.19 -16.90
N ASP A 154 25.88 5.40 -16.96
CA ASP A 154 26.66 6.64 -17.13
C ASP A 154 27.65 6.86 -15.98
N SER A 155 27.34 6.35 -14.79
CA SER A 155 28.21 6.38 -13.62
C SER A 155 29.22 5.23 -13.53
N ASN A 156 29.26 4.34 -14.53
CA ASN A 156 30.06 3.10 -14.54
C ASN A 156 29.76 2.16 -13.35
N ALA A 157 28.49 2.06 -12.96
CA ALA A 157 28.07 1.10 -11.94
C ALA A 157 28.35 -0.34 -12.39
N GLN A 158 28.66 -1.21 -11.44
CA GLN A 158 28.67 -2.66 -11.71
C GLN A 158 27.25 -3.12 -12.00
N THR A 159 27.10 -3.94 -13.05
CA THR A 159 25.80 -4.48 -13.44
C THR A 159 25.26 -5.40 -12.34
N PHE A 160 23.97 -5.27 -12.06
CA PHE A 160 23.27 -6.16 -11.15
C PHE A 160 23.56 -7.64 -11.48
N PRO A 161 23.81 -8.51 -10.47
CA PRO A 161 23.77 -8.26 -9.02
C PRO A 161 25.16 -8.01 -8.38
N ASN A 162 26.13 -7.51 -9.14
CA ASN A 162 27.48 -7.29 -8.62
C ASN A 162 27.58 -6.03 -7.75
N PRO A 163 28.46 -6.00 -6.73
CA PRO A 163 29.36 -7.09 -6.31
C PRO A 163 28.70 -8.08 -5.31
N ALA A 164 27.45 -7.85 -4.91
CA ALA A 164 26.77 -8.59 -3.85
C ALA A 164 26.68 -10.10 -4.12
N VAL A 165 26.37 -10.46 -5.36
CA VAL A 165 26.26 -11.85 -5.81
C VAL A 165 27.07 -11.98 -7.10
N GLN A 166 28.00 -12.92 -7.11
CA GLN A 166 28.86 -13.21 -8.26
C GLN A 166 28.21 -14.30 -9.12
N ASP A 167 27.10 -13.97 -9.77
CA ASP A 167 26.37 -14.88 -10.66
C ASP A 167 25.78 -14.11 -11.85
N ILE A 168 25.56 -14.83 -12.96
CA ILE A 168 24.80 -14.33 -14.11
C ILE A 168 23.41 -14.95 -14.04
N TYR A 169 22.39 -14.11 -14.07
CA TYR A 169 21.01 -14.54 -14.01
C TYR A 169 20.49 -14.74 -15.43
N PRO A 170 20.01 -15.95 -15.79
CA PRO A 170 19.27 -16.11 -17.03
C PRO A 170 18.04 -15.19 -17.03
N VAL A 171 17.62 -14.77 -18.20
CA VAL A 171 16.48 -13.87 -18.38
C VAL A 171 15.34 -14.61 -19.07
N ASP A 172 14.11 -14.24 -18.72
CA ASP A 172 12.89 -14.73 -19.34
C ASP A 172 12.58 -14.01 -20.67
N ASP A 173 11.42 -14.33 -21.27
CA ASP A 173 10.98 -13.75 -22.54
C ASP A 173 10.75 -12.22 -22.49
N ASN A 174 10.57 -11.65 -21.29
CA ASN A 174 10.47 -10.20 -21.07
C ASN A 174 11.83 -9.56 -20.74
N ASN A 175 12.91 -10.33 -20.88
CA ASN A 175 14.26 -9.94 -20.53
C ASN A 175 14.40 -9.59 -19.03
N ASP A 176 13.56 -10.16 -18.15
CA ASP A 176 13.68 -10.06 -16.70
C ASP A 176 14.48 -11.24 -16.15
N PRO A 177 15.28 -11.08 -15.07
CA PRO A 177 15.94 -12.21 -14.43
C PRO A 177 14.94 -13.30 -14.04
N GLU A 178 15.15 -14.55 -14.44
CA GLU A 178 14.20 -15.64 -14.17
C GLU A 178 13.86 -15.73 -12.67
N LEU A 179 12.57 -15.89 -12.35
CA LEU A 179 12.09 -15.84 -10.97
C LEU A 179 12.73 -16.94 -10.09
N GLU A 180 12.91 -18.16 -10.63
CA GLU A 180 13.57 -19.24 -9.89
C GLU A 180 15.01 -18.88 -9.52
N SER A 181 15.74 -18.24 -10.44
CA SER A 181 17.09 -17.75 -10.18
C SER A 181 17.07 -16.66 -9.10
N CYS A 182 16.17 -15.69 -9.20
CA CYS A 182 16.00 -14.64 -8.18
C CYS A 182 15.73 -15.21 -6.77
N LEU A 183 14.91 -16.25 -6.67
CA LEU A 183 14.54 -16.89 -5.40
C LEU A 183 15.60 -17.83 -4.84
N SER A 184 16.63 -18.17 -5.62
CA SER A 184 17.73 -19.04 -5.18
C SER A 184 18.69 -18.35 -4.20
N VAL A 185 18.63 -17.02 -4.12
CA VAL A 185 19.42 -16.20 -3.20
C VAL A 185 18.49 -15.43 -2.29
N ASN A 186 18.91 -15.21 -1.03
CA ASN A 186 18.18 -14.32 -0.14
C ASN A 186 18.14 -12.91 -0.75
N PHE A 187 16.94 -12.44 -1.11
CA PHE A 187 16.72 -11.17 -1.81
C PHE A 187 17.37 -9.98 -1.11
N ALA A 188 17.45 -9.98 0.23
CA ALA A 188 18.05 -8.89 0.99
C ALA A 188 19.54 -8.68 0.66
N LYS A 189 20.24 -9.69 0.13
CA LYS A 189 21.62 -9.55 -0.34
C LYS A 189 21.71 -8.63 -1.55
N TYR A 190 20.70 -8.58 -2.40
CA TYR A 190 20.70 -7.77 -3.61
C TYR A 190 20.72 -6.26 -3.34
N TYR A 191 20.31 -5.81 -2.15
CA TYR A 191 20.47 -4.40 -1.74
C TYR A 191 21.94 -3.95 -1.73
N LEU A 192 22.89 -4.88 -1.62
CA LEU A 192 24.32 -4.58 -1.65
C LEU A 192 24.89 -4.54 -3.09
N SER A 193 24.04 -4.65 -4.11
CA SER A 193 24.45 -4.54 -5.52
C SER A 193 24.67 -3.07 -5.86
N ASP A 194 25.75 -2.77 -6.59
CA ASP A 194 26.12 -1.39 -6.95
C ASP A 194 24.98 -0.72 -7.73
N GLU A 195 24.42 -1.42 -8.72
CA GLU A 195 23.32 -0.88 -9.53
C GLU A 195 22.04 -0.58 -8.73
N VAL A 196 21.68 -1.44 -7.76
CA VAL A 196 20.50 -1.22 -6.90
C VAL A 196 20.71 0.05 -6.08
N SER A 197 21.89 0.21 -5.47
CA SER A 197 22.25 1.43 -4.75
C SER A 197 22.20 2.69 -5.63
N LYS A 198 22.66 2.60 -6.89
CA LYS A 198 22.54 3.70 -7.86
C LYS A 198 21.10 4.00 -8.24
N ALA A 199 20.24 3.01 -8.33
CA ALA A 199 18.82 3.21 -8.60
C ALA A 199 18.12 3.95 -7.45
N PHE A 200 18.41 3.59 -6.19
CA PHE A 200 17.93 4.36 -5.04
C PHE A 200 18.48 5.79 -5.03
N GLN A 201 19.77 5.97 -5.31
CA GLN A 201 20.37 7.30 -5.40
C GLN A 201 19.73 8.14 -6.51
N CYS A 202 19.44 7.58 -7.68
CA CYS A 202 18.72 8.24 -8.76
C CYS A 202 17.33 8.74 -8.31
N LEU A 203 16.58 7.91 -7.57
CA LEU A 203 15.30 8.33 -7.00
C LEU A 203 15.49 9.46 -5.98
N TYR A 204 16.49 9.40 -5.11
CA TYR A 204 16.75 10.43 -4.09
C TYR A 204 17.35 11.74 -4.63
N ASP A 205 18.12 11.66 -5.72
CA ASP A 205 18.62 12.82 -6.44
C ASP A 205 17.51 13.57 -7.18
N ASN A 206 16.28 13.02 -7.15
CA ASN A 206 15.15 13.53 -7.89
C ASN A 206 15.48 13.68 -9.38
N THR A 207 16.23 12.71 -9.93
CA THR A 207 16.63 12.71 -11.34
C THR A 207 15.40 12.85 -12.21
N ASP A 208 15.44 13.78 -13.17
CA ASP A 208 14.31 14.05 -14.08
C ASP A 208 12.96 14.18 -13.36
N SER A 209 12.94 14.85 -12.20
CA SER A 209 11.71 15.13 -11.46
C SER A 209 10.95 13.86 -11.01
N LEU A 210 11.65 12.77 -10.70
CA LEU A 210 11.01 11.54 -10.20
C LEU A 210 10.16 11.74 -8.94
N TRP A 211 10.49 12.71 -8.07
CA TRP A 211 9.65 13.05 -6.92
C TRP A 211 8.31 13.67 -7.32
N ASP A 212 8.23 14.35 -8.46
CA ASP A 212 6.94 14.85 -8.97
C ASP A 212 6.07 13.66 -9.41
N SER A 213 6.67 12.61 -9.97
CA SER A 213 5.97 11.38 -10.34
C SER A 213 5.51 10.61 -9.09
N LEU A 214 6.39 10.44 -8.09
CA LEU A 214 6.05 9.81 -6.80
C LEU A 214 4.96 10.61 -6.05
N ALA A 215 5.03 11.95 -6.11
CA ALA A 215 3.99 12.81 -5.55
C ALA A 215 2.69 12.65 -6.33
N GLY A 216 2.73 12.56 -7.67
CA GLY A 216 1.58 12.28 -8.53
C GLY A 216 0.88 10.96 -8.16
N TYR A 217 1.65 9.89 -7.99
CA TYR A 217 1.22 8.61 -7.44
C TYR A 217 0.44 8.78 -6.13
N TRP A 218 1.03 9.47 -5.14
CA TRP A 218 0.38 9.68 -3.84
C TRP A 218 -0.84 10.61 -3.93
N VAL A 219 -0.84 11.59 -4.81
CA VAL A 219 -1.98 12.50 -5.04
C VAL A 219 -3.19 11.72 -5.55
N GLN A 220 -3.02 10.74 -6.43
CA GLN A 220 -4.14 9.91 -6.89
C GLN A 220 -4.75 9.11 -5.74
N ILE A 221 -3.91 8.42 -4.96
CA ILE A 221 -4.35 7.62 -3.81
C ILE A 221 -5.04 8.51 -2.77
N ALA A 222 -4.41 9.63 -2.38
CA ALA A 222 -4.97 10.54 -1.38
C ALA A 222 -6.29 11.16 -1.86
N ASN A 223 -6.42 11.50 -3.14
CA ASN A 223 -7.69 12.02 -3.67
C ASN A 223 -8.82 10.99 -3.65
N ARG A 224 -8.50 9.72 -3.96
CA ARG A 224 -9.46 8.62 -3.90
C ARG A 224 -9.93 8.36 -2.47
N PHE A 225 -9.01 8.35 -1.51
CA PHE A 225 -9.28 7.87 -0.15
C PHE A 225 -9.47 8.95 0.93
N LYS A 226 -9.34 10.25 0.62
CA LYS A 226 -9.45 11.36 1.62
C LYS A 226 -10.71 11.35 2.50
N SER A 227 -11.83 10.83 1.97
CA SER A 227 -13.12 10.72 2.66
C SER A 227 -13.34 9.39 3.38
N TYR A 228 -12.42 8.42 3.26
CA TYR A 228 -12.53 7.11 3.91
C TYR A 228 -12.06 7.19 5.36
N PRO A 229 -12.94 7.03 6.37
CA PRO A 229 -12.54 7.14 7.78
C PRO A 229 -11.67 5.97 8.26
N TYR A 230 -11.74 4.81 7.58
CA TYR A 230 -10.93 3.63 7.91
C TYR A 230 -9.57 3.59 7.20
N VAL A 231 -9.28 4.52 6.29
CA VAL A 231 -7.90 4.73 5.82
C VAL A 231 -7.16 5.52 6.90
N LEU A 232 -6.36 4.81 7.71
CA LEU A 232 -5.65 5.32 8.86
C LEU A 232 -4.49 6.23 8.46
N GLY A 233 -3.79 5.88 7.39
CA GLY A 233 -2.61 6.61 6.94
C GLY A 233 -2.04 6.10 5.63
N TYR A 234 -1.01 6.82 5.18
CA TYR A 234 -0.25 6.58 3.97
C TYR A 234 1.21 6.37 4.38
N GLU A 235 1.75 5.19 4.12
CA GLU A 235 3.15 4.88 4.36
C GLU A 235 3.94 5.19 3.09
N LEU A 236 4.70 6.29 3.15
CA LEU A 236 5.22 6.96 1.95
C LEU A 236 6.15 6.10 1.11
N MET A 237 6.86 5.14 1.71
CA MET A 237 7.75 4.20 1.06
C MET A 237 8.11 3.07 2.03
N ASN A 238 7.95 1.81 1.60
CA ASN A 238 8.45 0.64 2.30
C ASN A 238 9.98 0.63 2.32
N GLU A 239 10.57 0.38 3.49
CA GLU A 239 12.00 0.08 3.69
C GLU A 239 12.96 0.89 2.78
N PRO A 240 12.96 2.23 2.85
CA PRO A 240 13.86 3.05 2.04
C PRO A 240 15.33 2.67 2.31
N TRP A 241 16.01 2.18 1.27
CA TRP A 241 17.42 1.82 1.32
C TRP A 241 18.29 3.04 1.10
N ALA A 242 19.39 3.18 1.84
CA ALA A 242 20.24 4.38 1.77
C ALA A 242 21.15 4.44 0.53
N GLY A 243 21.34 3.33 -0.18
CA GLY A 243 22.40 3.16 -1.18
C GLY A 243 23.69 2.62 -0.56
#